data_AF-A0A7Y2SSL9-F1
#
_entry.id   AF-A0A7Y2SSL9-F1
#
_cell.length_a   1.000
_cell.length_b   1.000
_cell.length_c   1.000
_cell.angle_alpha   90.00
_cell.angle_beta   90.00
_cell.angle_gamma   90.00
#
_symmetry.space_group_name_H-M   'P 1'
#
loop_
_entity.id
_entity.type
_entity.pdbx_description
1 polymer ?
#
loop_
_entity_poly.entity_id
_entity_poly.type
_entity_poly.pdbx_seq_one_letter_code
_entity_poly.pdbx_strand_id
1 'polypeptide(L)'
;MLHNFVIVLMWILSVAVPSTNPGDTPQRQPVIETSSVKRFWRSMKLALSLRNQYDPKADDALIVPVYGKSGLGKTFAIRGFIDSISARTVTGLPQVITVVVKHRATPKGLVKQILHALGESPRGREYSDIVDEVIDAIQGHDISMFIFDEADRLDEETFECLRALVDETHRPMVLVGLPNILKIIRLHRKFKDRVAFGVPFEVLDTDEFLDVFLPKVVLPRWIYDASNDSDRAMGTFLWERTRPVLRRVRKVLNLASRIVLIDEEKSITQKHIEEALKKILTDDDEDDDENNVTEDEEERPGAHEDESNRRQDAKRKSRPNRKKRT
;
A
#
# COMPACT_ATOMS: atom_id res chain seq x y z
N MET A 1 13.55 3.51 27.24
CA MET A 1 13.92 2.83 25.98
C MET A 1 12.96 1.64 25.73
N LEU A 2 11.65 1.93 25.70
CA LEU A 2 10.56 0.96 25.49
C LEU A 2 9.29 1.78 25.27
N HIS A 3 9.15 2.48 24.14
CA HIS A 3 7.94 3.27 23.85
C HIS A 3 7.57 3.42 22.37
N ASN A 4 8.26 2.76 21.43
CA ASN A 4 7.99 2.92 19.98
C ASN A 4 7.54 1.64 19.26
N PHE A 5 6.98 0.65 19.99
CA PHE A 5 6.59 -0.63 19.40
C PHE A 5 5.06 -0.86 19.25
N VAL A 6 4.22 0.16 19.47
CA VAL A 6 2.75 -0.03 19.55
C VAL A 6 1.97 0.54 18.35
N ILE A 7 2.57 1.30 17.42
CA ILE A 7 1.77 2.04 16.42
C ILE A 7 1.50 1.28 15.10
N VAL A 8 1.99 0.05 14.92
CA VAL A 8 1.70 -0.74 13.68
C VAL A 8 0.69 -1.88 13.90
N LEU A 9 0.17 -2.06 15.13
CA LEU A 9 -0.78 -3.14 15.43
C LEU A 9 -2.27 -2.72 15.40
N MET A 10 -2.60 -1.53 14.90
CA MET A 10 -3.96 -0.98 15.01
C MET A 10 -4.87 -1.19 13.78
N TRP A 11 -4.57 -2.21 12.96
CA TRP A 11 -5.53 -2.77 11.98
C TRP A 11 -5.87 -4.25 12.22
N ILE A 12 -5.45 -4.78 13.38
CA ILE A 12 -5.89 -6.09 13.88
C ILE A 12 -6.79 -5.83 15.11
N LEU A 13 -7.96 -5.25 14.87
CA LEU A 13 -9.09 -5.39 15.79
C LEU A 13 -10.20 -6.11 15.02
N SER A 14 -9.97 -7.42 14.87
CA SER A 14 -11.06 -8.37 14.99
C SER A 14 -11.63 -8.12 16.39
N VAL A 15 -12.78 -7.45 16.45
CA VAL A 15 -13.55 -7.36 17.69
C VAL A 15 -13.96 -8.79 18.00
N ALA A 16 -13.24 -9.42 18.91
CA ALA A 16 -13.67 -10.67 19.53
C ALA A 16 -14.90 -10.32 20.37
N VAL A 17 -16.08 -10.47 19.77
CA VAL A 17 -17.30 -10.69 20.53
C VAL A 17 -17.13 -12.07 21.17
N PRO A 18 -17.31 -12.24 22.49
CA PRO A 18 -17.26 -13.56 23.09
C PRO A 18 -18.45 -14.37 22.55
N SER A 19 -18.18 -15.25 21.60
CA SER A 19 -19.23 -16.07 21.01
C SER A 19 -19.58 -17.24 21.92
N THR A 20 -20.85 -17.33 22.29
CA THR A 20 -21.41 -18.47 23.03
C THR A 20 -21.73 -19.68 22.14
N ASN A 21 -21.40 -19.64 20.84
CA ASN A 21 -21.61 -20.73 19.90
C ASN A 21 -20.28 -21.20 19.26
N PRO A 22 -20.04 -22.53 19.16
CA PRO A 22 -18.81 -23.10 18.61
C PRO A 22 -18.63 -22.94 17.08
N GLY A 23 -19.33 -21.99 16.44
CA GLY A 23 -19.23 -21.66 15.01
C GLY A 23 -18.71 -20.26 14.69
N ASP A 24 -18.42 -19.43 15.70
CA ASP A 24 -18.14 -17.99 15.55
C ASP A 24 -16.65 -17.62 15.64
N THR A 25 -15.74 -18.52 15.26
CA THR A 25 -14.36 -18.10 15.01
C THR A 25 -14.35 -17.09 13.85
N PRO A 26 -13.73 -15.90 13.98
CA PRO A 26 -13.69 -14.91 12.90
C PRO A 26 -12.92 -15.51 11.72
N GLN A 27 -13.67 -16.04 10.76
CA GLN A 27 -13.10 -16.65 9.57
C GLN A 27 -12.45 -15.53 8.76
N ARG A 28 -11.13 -15.61 8.57
CA ARG A 28 -10.41 -14.64 7.74
C ARG A 28 -11.02 -14.67 6.33
N GLN A 29 -11.35 -13.51 5.80
CA GLN A 29 -11.85 -13.37 4.43
C GLN A 29 -10.80 -13.93 3.44
N PRO A 30 -11.11 -15.00 2.68
CA PRO A 30 -10.25 -15.43 1.58
C PRO A 30 -10.21 -14.36 0.48
N VAL A 31 -9.11 -14.31 -0.27
CA VAL A 31 -8.98 -13.35 -1.38
C VAL A 31 -10.05 -13.66 -2.43
N ILE A 32 -10.83 -12.64 -2.77
CA ILE A 32 -11.86 -12.74 -3.79
C ILE A 32 -11.20 -12.47 -5.15
N GLU A 33 -11.20 -13.48 -6.02
CA GLU A 33 -10.59 -13.40 -7.35
C GLU A 33 -11.41 -12.58 -8.35
N THR A 34 -11.36 -11.25 -8.20
CA THR A 34 -11.86 -10.31 -9.21
C THR A 34 -10.93 -10.24 -10.42
N SER A 35 -11.37 -9.59 -11.47
CA SER A 35 -10.65 -9.32 -12.71
C SER A 35 -9.32 -8.62 -12.43
N SER A 36 -9.32 -7.62 -11.55
CA SER A 36 -8.10 -6.90 -11.12
C SER A 36 -7.14 -7.82 -10.36
N VAL A 37 -7.64 -8.70 -9.48
CA VAL A 37 -6.79 -9.68 -8.76
C VAL A 37 -6.20 -10.70 -9.74
N LYS A 38 -7.01 -11.26 -10.64
CA LYS A 38 -6.57 -12.21 -11.66
C LYS A 38 -5.53 -11.60 -12.60
N ARG A 39 -5.76 -10.35 -13.04
CA ARG A 39 -4.82 -9.57 -13.86
C ARG A 39 -3.50 -9.37 -13.11
N PHE A 40 -3.57 -8.94 -11.85
CA PHE A 40 -2.40 -8.77 -11.00
C PHE A 40 -1.61 -10.09 -10.88
N TRP A 41 -2.23 -11.22 -10.52
CA TRP A 41 -1.54 -12.51 -10.41
C TRP A 41 -0.92 -12.98 -11.72
N ARG A 42 -1.63 -12.83 -12.84
CA ARG A 42 -1.09 -13.15 -14.17
C ARG A 42 0.15 -12.30 -14.48
N SER A 43 0.09 -11.01 -14.18
CA SER A 43 1.20 -10.08 -14.34
C SER A 43 2.39 -10.41 -13.44
N MET A 44 2.17 -10.85 -12.20
CA MET A 44 3.27 -11.27 -11.32
C MET A 44 3.95 -12.54 -11.84
N LYS A 45 3.17 -13.51 -12.33
CA LYS A 45 3.72 -14.72 -12.98
C LYS A 45 4.52 -14.36 -14.23
N LEU A 46 4.04 -13.43 -15.04
CA LEU A 46 4.77 -12.90 -16.20
C LEU A 46 6.08 -12.22 -15.77
N ALA A 47 6.03 -11.38 -14.74
CA ALA A 47 7.22 -10.70 -14.21
C ALA A 47 8.27 -11.70 -13.69
N LEU A 48 7.87 -12.79 -13.03
CA LEU A 48 8.77 -13.88 -12.65
C LEU A 48 9.39 -14.58 -13.86
N SER A 49 8.65 -14.70 -14.97
CA SER A 49 9.16 -15.32 -16.20
C SER A 49 10.06 -14.40 -17.03
N LEU A 50 10.09 -13.08 -16.73
CA LEU A 50 11.02 -12.16 -17.37
C LEU A 50 12.48 -12.47 -17.00
N ARG A 51 12.71 -13.16 -15.89
CA ARG A 51 14.05 -13.54 -15.44
C ARG A 51 14.64 -14.60 -16.37
N ASN A 52 15.61 -14.22 -17.17
CA ASN A 52 16.45 -15.12 -17.92
C ASN A 52 17.50 -15.75 -17.01
N GLN A 53 17.34 -17.05 -16.73
CA GLN A 53 18.28 -17.79 -15.89
C GLN A 53 19.62 -18.09 -16.59
N TYR A 54 19.67 -17.98 -17.92
CA TYR A 54 20.86 -18.34 -18.72
C TYR A 54 21.68 -17.11 -19.11
N ASP A 55 21.05 -15.95 -19.30
CA ASP A 55 21.72 -14.67 -19.49
C ASP A 55 21.00 -13.57 -18.71
N PRO A 56 21.35 -13.38 -17.42
CA PRO A 56 20.74 -12.35 -16.60
C PRO A 56 20.90 -10.94 -17.20
N LYS A 57 22.00 -10.68 -17.92
CA LYS A 57 22.29 -9.36 -18.49
C LYS A 57 21.47 -9.03 -19.74
N ALA A 58 20.73 -10.00 -20.29
CA ALA A 58 19.81 -9.77 -21.41
C ALA A 58 18.52 -9.06 -20.98
N ASP A 59 18.21 -9.03 -19.68
CA ASP A 59 16.93 -8.55 -19.17
C ASP A 59 17.00 -7.05 -18.85
N ASP A 60 16.65 -6.22 -19.84
CA ASP A 60 16.72 -4.76 -19.65
C ASP A 60 15.57 -4.19 -18.82
N ALA A 61 14.44 -4.90 -18.65
CA ALA A 61 13.23 -4.37 -18.02
C ALA A 61 12.63 -5.32 -16.97
N LEU A 62 12.86 -4.99 -15.69
CA LEU A 62 12.46 -5.82 -14.54
C LEU A 62 11.61 -5.08 -13.50
N ILE A 63 11.30 -3.79 -13.73
CA ILE A 63 10.41 -3.00 -12.87
C ILE A 63 8.97 -3.06 -13.38
N VAL A 64 8.04 -3.41 -12.50
CA VAL A 64 6.60 -3.53 -12.81
C VAL A 64 5.78 -2.62 -11.89
N PRO A 65 5.35 -1.43 -12.34
CA PRO A 65 4.47 -0.58 -11.55
C PRO A 65 3.03 -1.11 -11.56
N VAL A 66 2.46 -1.28 -10.38
CA VAL A 66 1.06 -1.65 -10.13
C VAL A 66 0.39 -0.44 -9.46
N TYR A 67 -0.62 0.13 -10.09
CA TYR A 67 -1.17 1.41 -9.64
C TYR A 67 -2.69 1.43 -9.65
N GLY A 68 -3.28 2.12 -8.69
CA GLY A 68 -4.73 2.30 -8.62
C GLY A 68 -5.13 3.09 -7.39
N LYS A 69 -6.40 3.50 -7.30
CA LYS A 69 -6.93 4.25 -6.15
C LYS A 69 -6.74 3.46 -4.84
N SER A 70 -6.67 4.18 -3.72
CA SER A 70 -6.65 3.55 -2.40
C SER A 70 -7.96 2.77 -2.15
N GLY A 71 -7.84 1.60 -1.51
CA GLY A 71 -9.01 0.81 -1.11
C GLY A 71 -9.61 -0.11 -2.18
N LEU A 72 -8.96 -0.28 -3.34
CA LEU A 72 -9.40 -1.22 -4.39
C LEU A 72 -8.98 -2.68 -4.16
N GLY A 73 -8.16 -2.96 -3.14
CA GLY A 73 -7.75 -4.34 -2.82
C GLY A 73 -6.35 -4.75 -3.29
N LYS A 74 -5.49 -3.80 -3.67
CA LYS A 74 -4.07 -4.05 -4.03
C LYS A 74 -3.34 -4.92 -2.99
N THR A 75 -3.33 -4.50 -1.73
CA THR A 75 -2.69 -5.25 -0.63
C THR A 75 -3.31 -6.64 -0.41
N PHE A 76 -4.62 -6.82 -0.66
CA PHE A 76 -5.26 -8.14 -0.62
C PHE A 76 -4.78 -9.03 -1.78
N ALA A 77 -4.63 -8.45 -2.97
CA ALA A 77 -4.12 -9.16 -4.14
C ALA A 77 -2.66 -9.62 -3.94
N ILE A 78 -1.80 -8.77 -3.34
CA ILE A 78 -0.43 -9.13 -2.95
C ILE A 78 -0.44 -10.34 -2.01
N ARG A 79 -1.21 -10.26 -0.91
CA ARG A 79 -1.28 -11.35 0.07
C ARG A 79 -1.72 -12.67 -0.55
N GLY A 80 -2.81 -12.65 -1.32
CA GLY A 80 -3.28 -13.86 -1.99
C GLY A 80 -2.30 -14.41 -3.02
N PHE A 81 -1.51 -13.54 -3.67
CA PHE A 81 -0.44 -14.00 -4.56
C PHE A 81 0.64 -14.75 -3.81
N ILE A 82 1.11 -14.20 -2.68
CA ILE A 82 2.13 -14.84 -1.83
C ILE A 82 1.61 -16.16 -1.27
N ASP A 83 0.36 -16.19 -0.80
CA ASP A 83 -0.27 -17.40 -0.28
C ASP A 83 -0.42 -18.48 -1.38
N SER A 84 -0.59 -18.07 -2.64
CA SER A 84 -0.64 -18.99 -3.79
C SER A 84 0.72 -19.57 -4.17
N ILE A 85 1.83 -18.95 -3.75
CA ILE A 85 3.18 -19.44 -4.02
C ILE A 85 3.59 -20.39 -2.88
N SER A 86 3.53 -21.69 -3.16
CA SER A 86 3.96 -22.72 -2.20
C SER A 86 5.47 -22.87 -2.10
N ALA A 87 6.24 -22.30 -3.04
CA ALA A 87 7.69 -22.43 -3.08
C ALA A 87 8.35 -21.64 -1.94
N ARG A 88 9.02 -22.38 -1.06
CA ARG A 88 9.92 -21.83 -0.03
C ARG A 88 11.35 -21.93 -0.52
N THR A 89 12.16 -20.96 -0.13
CA THR A 89 13.60 -20.95 -0.37
C THR A 89 14.28 -22.02 0.49
N VAL A 90 15.57 -22.27 0.25
CA VAL A 90 16.38 -23.19 1.06
C VAL A 90 16.38 -22.81 2.54
N THR A 91 16.17 -21.52 2.85
CA THR A 91 16.12 -20.98 4.22
C THR A 91 14.71 -20.94 4.82
N GLY A 92 13.69 -21.42 4.11
CA GLY A 92 12.29 -21.40 4.56
C GLY A 92 11.55 -20.07 4.35
N LEU A 93 12.22 -19.06 3.79
CA LEU A 93 11.58 -17.80 3.38
C LEU A 93 10.69 -18.02 2.14
N PRO A 94 9.65 -17.20 1.93
CA PRO A 94 8.98 -17.16 0.65
C PRO A 94 9.96 -16.67 -0.44
N GLN A 95 9.89 -17.23 -1.65
CA GLN A 95 10.68 -16.75 -2.79
C GLN A 95 10.29 -15.32 -3.23
N VAL A 96 9.15 -14.81 -2.77
CA VAL A 96 8.66 -13.46 -3.04
C VAL A 96 8.55 -12.71 -1.72
N ILE A 97 9.31 -11.62 -1.59
CA ILE A 97 9.36 -10.82 -0.37
C ILE A 97 8.57 -9.53 -0.58
N THR A 98 7.79 -9.13 0.43
CA THR A 98 7.06 -7.87 0.43
C THR A 98 7.65 -6.88 1.41
N VAL A 99 7.83 -5.65 0.96
CA VAL A 99 8.30 -4.53 1.77
C VAL A 99 7.24 -3.43 1.70
N VAL A 100 6.77 -2.94 2.84
CA VAL A 100 5.88 -1.77 2.88
C VAL A 100 6.74 -0.53 3.03
N VAL A 101 6.70 0.37 2.04
CA VAL A 101 7.55 1.56 2.01
C VAL A 101 7.08 2.56 3.06
N LYS A 102 7.94 2.82 4.05
CA LYS A 102 7.69 3.83 5.08
C LYS A 102 7.61 5.24 4.49
N HIS A 103 6.86 6.11 5.17
CA HIS A 103 6.82 7.53 4.83
C HIS A 103 8.21 8.18 4.96
N ARG A 104 8.57 9.05 4.00
CA ARG A 104 9.91 9.68 3.90
C ARG A 104 11.05 8.64 3.96
N ALA A 105 10.89 7.54 3.21
CA ALA A 105 11.95 6.55 3.08
C ALA A 105 13.18 7.21 2.44
N THR A 106 14.32 7.15 3.12
CA THR A 106 15.62 7.48 2.52
C THR A 106 16.20 6.22 1.87
N PRO A 107 17.16 6.33 0.92
CA PRO A 107 17.81 5.16 0.32
C PRO A 107 18.37 4.19 1.38
N LYS A 108 19.13 4.72 2.36
CA LYS A 108 19.65 3.90 3.48
C LYS A 108 18.53 3.28 4.32
N GLY A 109 17.43 4.01 4.54
CA GLY A 109 16.27 3.50 5.26
C GLY A 109 15.54 2.38 4.52
N LEU A 110 15.47 2.46 3.19
CA LEU A 110 14.86 1.44 2.34
C LEU A 110 15.70 0.16 2.31
N VAL A 111 17.02 0.27 2.07
CA VAL A 111 17.92 -0.89 2.05
C VAL A 111 17.86 -1.66 3.37
N LYS A 112 17.82 -0.95 4.51
CA LYS A 112 17.60 -1.58 5.83
C LYS A 112 16.24 -2.28 5.94
N GLN A 113 15.17 -1.70 5.37
CA GLN A 113 13.85 -2.34 5.37
C GLN A 113 13.85 -3.64 4.54
N ILE A 114 14.55 -3.65 3.41
CA ILE A 114 14.73 -4.85 2.58
C ILE A 114 15.47 -5.93 3.39
N LEU A 115 16.60 -5.58 4.02
CA LEU A 115 17.39 -6.53 4.79
C LEU A 115 16.59 -7.13 5.96
N HIS A 116 15.81 -6.30 6.66
CA HIS A 116 14.89 -6.79 7.69
C HIS A 116 13.78 -7.69 7.14
N ALA A 117 13.25 -7.40 5.95
CA ALA A 117 12.26 -8.27 5.30
C ALA A 117 12.85 -9.63 4.88
N LEU A 118 14.16 -9.70 4.67
CA LEU A 118 14.92 -10.93 4.46
C LEU A 118 15.24 -11.68 5.75
N GLY A 119 14.83 -11.16 6.92
CA GLY A 119 15.13 -11.77 8.22
C GLY A 119 16.53 -11.47 8.74
N GLU A 120 17.25 -10.56 8.09
CA GLU A 120 18.60 -10.15 8.46
C GLU A 120 18.60 -8.81 9.21
N SER A 121 19.76 -8.48 9.79
CA SER A 121 19.99 -7.19 10.45
C SER A 121 21.28 -6.57 9.91
N PRO A 122 21.30 -5.25 9.65
CA PRO A 122 22.44 -4.58 9.05
C PRO A 122 23.66 -4.66 9.98
N ARG A 123 24.78 -5.19 9.47
CA ARG A 123 26.04 -5.31 10.22
C ARG A 123 27.02 -4.20 9.81
N GLY A 124 26.96 -3.80 8.54
CA GLY A 124 27.71 -2.71 7.93
C GLY A 124 27.40 -1.36 8.55
N ARG A 125 28.43 -0.50 8.60
CA ARG A 125 28.29 0.88 9.12
C ARG A 125 27.99 1.85 8.00
N GLU A 126 28.65 1.68 6.86
CA GLU A 126 28.51 2.52 5.69
C GLU A 126 27.31 2.10 4.84
N TYR A 127 26.91 2.95 3.89
CA TYR A 127 25.77 2.66 3.04
C TYR A 127 26.07 1.55 2.03
N SER A 128 27.27 1.57 1.43
CA SER A 128 27.75 0.53 0.50
C SER A 128 27.75 -0.85 1.14
N ASP A 129 28.29 -0.98 2.35
CA ASP A 129 28.33 -2.26 3.08
C ASP A 129 26.93 -2.88 3.23
N ILE A 130 25.93 -2.05 3.53
CA ILE A 130 24.55 -2.51 3.74
C ILE A 130 23.89 -2.88 2.40
N VAL A 131 24.25 -2.20 1.31
CA VAL A 131 23.78 -2.56 -0.04
C VAL A 131 24.36 -3.92 -0.44
N ASP A 132 25.65 -4.14 -0.22
CA ASP A 132 26.32 -5.42 -0.50
C ASP A 132 25.69 -6.54 0.35
N GLU A 133 25.42 -6.30 1.63
CA GLU A 133 24.68 -7.25 2.49
C GLU A 133 23.30 -7.60 1.93
N VAL A 134 22.57 -6.63 1.37
CA VAL A 134 21.28 -6.90 0.72
C VAL A 134 21.45 -7.74 -0.53
N ILE A 135 22.45 -7.46 -1.37
CA ILE A 135 22.72 -8.24 -2.58
C ILE A 135 23.06 -9.70 -2.21
N ASP A 136 23.95 -9.88 -1.23
CA ASP A 136 24.34 -11.19 -0.70
C ASP A 136 23.14 -11.94 -0.12
N ALA A 137 22.30 -11.28 0.68
CA ALA A 137 21.10 -11.88 1.25
C ALA A 137 20.08 -12.29 0.17
N ILE A 138 19.91 -11.48 -0.87
CA ILE A 138 19.04 -11.79 -2.01
C ILE A 138 19.48 -13.07 -2.72
N GLN A 139 20.79 -13.19 -2.96
CA GLN A 139 21.37 -14.36 -3.62
C GLN A 139 21.36 -15.59 -2.72
N GLY A 140 21.78 -15.44 -1.46
CA GLY A 140 21.88 -16.53 -0.48
C GLY A 140 20.52 -17.11 -0.10
N HIS A 141 19.46 -16.30 -0.11
CA HIS A 141 18.09 -16.75 0.12
C HIS A 141 17.36 -17.16 -1.17
N ASP A 142 17.97 -17.11 -2.35
CA ASP A 142 17.31 -17.40 -3.64
C ASP A 142 15.97 -16.65 -3.82
N ILE A 143 15.99 -15.35 -3.51
CA ILE A 143 14.80 -14.51 -3.67
C ILE A 143 14.54 -14.30 -5.16
N SER A 144 13.31 -14.57 -5.56
CA SER A 144 12.88 -14.50 -6.95
C SER A 144 12.24 -13.17 -7.34
N MET A 145 11.67 -12.42 -6.40
CA MET A 145 11.01 -11.15 -6.66
C MET A 145 10.81 -10.34 -5.37
N PHE A 146 10.82 -9.01 -5.51
CA PHE A 146 10.37 -8.08 -4.47
C PHE A 146 9.07 -7.39 -4.86
N ILE A 147 8.18 -7.21 -3.88
CA ILE A 147 6.98 -6.39 -3.99
C ILE A 147 7.08 -5.25 -2.97
N PHE A 148 7.08 -4.01 -3.45
CA PHE A 148 7.07 -2.81 -2.62
C PHE A 148 5.65 -2.26 -2.56
N ASP A 149 4.95 -2.43 -1.43
CA ASP A 149 3.63 -1.81 -1.20
C ASP A 149 3.80 -0.36 -0.70
N GLU A 150 2.84 0.51 -1.01
CA GLU A 150 2.90 1.96 -0.80
C GLU A 150 4.12 2.64 -1.48
N ALA A 151 4.55 2.11 -2.63
CA ALA A 151 5.69 2.59 -3.40
C ALA A 151 5.49 4.00 -3.98
N ASP A 152 4.28 4.55 -3.96
CA ASP A 152 4.02 5.96 -4.24
C ASP A 152 4.69 6.94 -3.26
N ARG A 153 5.25 6.44 -2.16
CA ARG A 153 6.04 7.20 -1.18
C ARG A 153 7.53 7.32 -1.52
N LEU A 154 7.99 6.63 -2.56
CA LEU A 154 9.38 6.73 -3.00
C LEU A 154 9.63 8.10 -3.63
N ASP A 155 10.78 8.69 -3.32
CA ASP A 155 11.32 9.83 -4.05
C ASP A 155 12.27 9.37 -5.16
N GLU A 156 12.81 10.31 -5.93
CA GLU A 156 13.73 10.03 -7.04
C GLU A 156 15.00 9.28 -6.58
N GLU A 157 15.60 9.70 -5.46
CA GLU A 157 16.84 9.11 -4.95
C GLU A 157 16.63 7.66 -4.49
N THR A 158 15.53 7.41 -3.79
CA THR A 158 15.17 6.07 -3.31
C THR A 158 14.74 5.16 -4.47
N PHE A 159 14.12 5.72 -5.52
CA PHE A 159 13.85 4.97 -6.74
C PHE A 159 15.13 4.59 -7.49
N GLU A 160 16.10 5.50 -7.62
CA GLU A 160 17.40 5.21 -8.24
C GLU A 160 18.14 4.10 -7.47
N CYS A 161 18.04 4.08 -6.14
CA CYS A 161 18.54 2.99 -5.31
C CYS A 161 17.90 1.63 -5.68
N LEU A 162 16.57 1.57 -5.83
CA LEU A 162 15.89 0.35 -6.27
C LEU A 162 16.31 -0.07 -7.68
N ARG A 163 16.43 0.89 -8.60
CA ARG A 163 16.90 0.63 -9.96
C ARG A 163 18.32 0.03 -9.96
N ALA A 164 19.23 0.58 -9.16
CA ALA A 164 20.57 0.04 -9.02
C ALA A 164 20.55 -1.39 -8.46
N LEU A 165 19.71 -1.66 -7.45
CA LEU A 165 19.52 -3.02 -6.92
C LEU A 165 18.96 -3.98 -7.97
N VAL A 166 18.06 -3.54 -8.86
CA VAL A 166 17.58 -4.37 -9.98
C VAL A 166 18.72 -4.71 -10.92
N ASP A 167 19.51 -3.72 -11.32
CA ASP A 167 20.64 -3.91 -12.24
C ASP A 167 21.70 -4.86 -11.66
N GLU A 168 21.92 -4.86 -10.34
CA GLU A 168 22.89 -5.78 -9.69
C GLU A 168 22.30 -7.17 -9.44
N THR A 169 21.05 -7.25 -8.95
CA THR A 169 20.46 -8.52 -8.49
C THR A 169 19.72 -9.29 -9.59
N HIS A 170 19.35 -8.60 -10.67
CA HIS A 170 18.58 -9.12 -11.79
C HIS A 170 17.26 -9.78 -11.31
N ARG A 171 16.66 -9.24 -10.24
CA ARG A 171 15.39 -9.70 -9.68
C ARG A 171 14.27 -8.71 -10.00
N PRO A 172 13.12 -9.19 -10.51
CA PRO A 172 11.94 -8.35 -10.71
C PRO A 172 11.54 -7.58 -9.44
N MET A 173 11.26 -6.30 -9.62
CA MET A 173 10.73 -5.43 -8.58
C MET A 173 9.36 -4.90 -8.97
N VAL A 174 8.37 -5.21 -8.14
CA VAL A 174 6.99 -4.79 -8.33
C VAL A 174 6.72 -3.61 -7.42
N LEU A 175 6.32 -2.48 -7.98
CA LEU A 175 6.07 -1.26 -7.23
C LEU A 175 4.56 -1.02 -7.15
N VAL A 176 3.96 -1.25 -5.99
CA VAL A 176 2.50 -1.16 -5.78
C VAL A 176 2.16 0.14 -5.07
N GLY A 177 1.27 0.96 -5.64
CA GLY A 177 0.92 2.23 -5.03
C GLY A 177 -0.23 2.99 -5.68
N LEU A 178 -0.28 4.29 -5.41
CA LEU A 178 -1.15 5.24 -6.09
C LEU A 178 -0.64 5.56 -7.51
N PRO A 179 -1.49 6.12 -8.40
CA PRO A 179 -1.11 6.44 -9.79
C PRO A 179 0.03 7.45 -9.96
N ASN A 180 0.32 8.25 -8.93
CA ASN A 180 1.43 9.21 -8.92
C ASN A 180 2.80 8.55 -9.08
N ILE A 181 2.95 7.26 -8.77
CA ILE A 181 4.20 6.52 -9.03
C ILE A 181 4.61 6.56 -10.51
N LEU A 182 3.63 6.61 -11.42
CA LEU A 182 3.89 6.71 -12.85
C LEU A 182 4.49 8.07 -13.23
N LYS A 183 4.24 9.13 -12.46
CA LYS A 183 4.83 10.45 -12.70
C LYS A 183 6.34 10.38 -12.48
N ILE A 184 6.77 9.81 -11.35
CA ILE A 184 8.19 9.59 -11.04
C ILE A 184 8.85 8.77 -12.15
N ILE A 185 8.25 7.64 -12.51
CA ILE A 185 8.80 6.77 -13.57
C ILE A 185 8.94 7.51 -14.93
N ARG A 186 7.97 8.36 -15.28
CA ARG A 186 7.98 9.09 -16.56
C ARG A 186 8.95 10.27 -16.59
N LEU A 187 9.22 10.90 -15.45
CA LEU A 187 10.06 12.08 -15.36
C LEU A 187 11.53 11.76 -15.65
N HIS A 188 11.99 10.55 -15.37
CA HIS A 188 13.38 10.17 -15.57
C HIS A 188 13.51 9.12 -16.68
N ARG A 189 14.08 9.54 -17.82
CA ARG A 189 14.29 8.68 -18.99
C ARG A 189 15.00 7.37 -18.65
N LYS A 190 15.93 7.40 -17.70
CA LYS A 190 16.69 6.23 -17.21
C LYS A 190 15.81 5.15 -16.57
N PHE A 191 14.63 5.51 -16.07
CA PHE A 191 13.69 4.55 -15.48
C PHE A 191 12.78 3.91 -16.52
N LYS A 192 12.50 4.62 -17.61
CA LYS A 192 11.59 4.14 -18.66
C LYS A 192 12.09 2.84 -19.29
N ASP A 193 13.40 2.72 -19.50
CA ASP A 193 14.01 1.56 -20.14
C ASP A 193 14.03 0.33 -19.21
N ARG A 194 13.94 0.54 -17.89
CA ARG A 194 13.89 -0.54 -16.88
C ARG A 194 12.47 -1.01 -16.54
N VAL A 195 11.44 -0.34 -17.06
CA VAL A 195 10.04 -0.66 -16.79
C VAL A 195 9.52 -1.63 -17.82
N ALA A 196 9.09 -2.82 -17.38
CA ALA A 196 8.59 -3.86 -18.26
C ALA A 196 7.18 -3.52 -18.78
N PHE A 197 6.21 -3.42 -17.86
CA PHE A 197 4.83 -3.09 -18.16
C PHE A 197 4.11 -2.56 -16.92
N GLY A 198 3.10 -1.73 -17.12
CA GLY A 198 2.24 -1.23 -16.05
C GLY A 198 1.01 -2.12 -15.82
N VAL A 199 0.60 -2.27 -14.56
CA VAL A 199 -0.56 -3.05 -14.16
C VAL A 199 -1.59 -2.12 -13.47
N PRO A 200 -2.59 -1.63 -14.20
CA PRO A 200 -3.66 -0.85 -13.59
C PRO A 200 -4.54 -1.75 -12.72
N PHE A 201 -4.79 -1.30 -11.49
CA PHE A 201 -5.75 -1.86 -10.56
C PHE A 201 -7.01 -1.00 -10.60
N GLU A 202 -7.99 -1.48 -11.34
CA GLU A 202 -9.19 -0.71 -11.70
C GLU A 202 -10.30 -0.90 -10.69
N VAL A 203 -11.25 0.03 -10.71
CA VAL A 203 -12.51 -0.12 -10.00
C VAL A 203 -13.25 -1.32 -10.60
N LEU A 204 -13.92 -2.11 -9.77
CA LEU A 204 -14.73 -3.22 -10.26
C LEU A 204 -15.91 -2.68 -11.07
N ASP A 205 -16.24 -3.39 -12.14
CA ASP A 205 -17.52 -3.18 -12.79
C ASP A 205 -18.67 -3.55 -11.82
N THR A 206 -19.83 -2.92 -11.99
CA THR A 206 -21.00 -3.17 -11.14
C THR A 206 -21.41 -4.65 -11.19
N ASP A 207 -21.46 -5.28 -12.37
CA ASP A 207 -21.85 -6.68 -12.46
C ASP A 207 -20.80 -7.58 -11.80
N GLU A 208 -19.52 -7.28 -11.96
CA GLU A 208 -18.46 -8.01 -11.23
C GLU A 208 -18.59 -7.83 -9.71
N PHE A 209 -18.94 -6.65 -9.24
CA PHE A 209 -19.17 -6.39 -7.82
C PHE A 209 -20.35 -7.21 -7.28
N LEU A 210 -21.48 -7.23 -7.99
CA LEU A 210 -22.69 -7.94 -7.59
C LEU A 210 -22.52 -9.47 -7.71
N ASP A 211 -21.90 -9.95 -8.78
CA ASP A 211 -21.91 -11.38 -9.12
C ASP A 211 -20.67 -12.12 -8.59
N VAL A 212 -19.56 -11.41 -8.36
CA VAL A 212 -18.29 -12.02 -7.91
C VAL A 212 -17.91 -11.58 -6.49
N PHE A 213 -18.01 -10.29 -6.18
CA PHE A 213 -17.54 -9.76 -4.91
C PHE A 213 -18.52 -10.05 -3.76
N LEU A 214 -19.74 -9.52 -3.83
CA LEU A 214 -20.73 -9.62 -2.74
C LEU A 214 -21.06 -11.06 -2.29
N PRO A 215 -21.23 -12.05 -3.19
CA PRO A 215 -21.56 -13.42 -2.80
C PRO A 215 -20.43 -14.11 -2.02
N LYS A 216 -19.19 -13.64 -2.20
CA LYS A 216 -17.98 -14.21 -1.55
C LYS A 216 -17.55 -13.44 -0.31
N VAL A 217 -18.30 -12.41 0.08
CA VAL A 217 -18.07 -11.68 1.33
C VAL A 217 -18.43 -12.58 2.51
N VAL A 218 -17.44 -12.89 3.34
CA VAL A 218 -17.58 -13.60 4.60
C VAL A 218 -17.70 -12.56 5.71
N LEU A 219 -18.91 -12.42 6.25
CA LEU A 219 -19.25 -11.56 7.38
C LEU A 219 -20.42 -12.17 8.17
N PRO A 220 -20.49 -11.97 9.51
CA PRO A 220 -21.64 -12.42 10.28
C PRO A 220 -22.93 -11.79 9.75
N ARG A 221 -23.97 -12.61 9.60
CA ARG A 221 -25.31 -12.18 9.15
C ARG A 221 -25.36 -11.59 7.73
N TRP A 222 -24.27 -11.71 6.95
CA TRP A 222 -24.30 -11.37 5.54
C TRP A 222 -24.78 -12.58 4.73
N ILE A 223 -25.92 -12.41 4.06
CA ILE A 223 -26.48 -13.38 3.12
C ILE A 223 -26.80 -12.57 1.87
N TYR A 224 -26.27 -13.02 0.73
CA TYR A 224 -26.42 -12.33 -0.53
C TYR A 224 -26.52 -13.33 -1.67
N ASP A 225 -27.59 -13.25 -2.45
CA ASP A 225 -27.83 -14.04 -3.64
C ASP A 225 -27.87 -13.15 -4.89
N ALA A 226 -26.89 -13.31 -5.78
CA ALA A 226 -26.80 -12.53 -7.02
C ALA A 226 -27.96 -12.79 -7.99
N SER A 227 -28.73 -13.87 -7.82
CA SER A 227 -29.92 -14.16 -8.61
C SER A 227 -31.20 -13.53 -8.07
N ASN A 228 -31.15 -12.96 -6.86
CA ASN A 228 -32.29 -12.32 -6.21
C ASN A 228 -32.32 -10.81 -6.51
N ASP A 229 -33.42 -10.33 -7.10
CA ASP A 229 -33.57 -8.91 -7.48
C ASP A 229 -33.48 -7.94 -6.28
N SER A 230 -33.98 -8.32 -5.11
CA SER A 230 -33.90 -7.51 -3.89
C SER A 230 -32.45 -7.40 -3.39
N ASP A 231 -31.70 -8.49 -3.43
CA ASP A 231 -30.29 -8.49 -3.04
C ASP A 231 -29.46 -7.71 -4.05
N ARG A 232 -29.72 -7.87 -5.36
CA ARG A 232 -29.09 -7.03 -6.40
C ARG A 232 -29.37 -5.55 -6.18
N ALA A 233 -30.62 -5.17 -5.89
CA ALA A 233 -30.96 -3.78 -5.60
C ALA A 233 -30.22 -3.24 -4.36
N MET A 234 -30.15 -4.02 -3.28
CA MET A 234 -29.38 -3.69 -2.08
C MET A 234 -27.87 -3.55 -2.39
N GLY A 235 -27.32 -4.45 -3.21
CA GLY A 235 -25.93 -4.42 -3.65
C GLY A 235 -25.60 -3.19 -4.49
N THR A 236 -26.45 -2.84 -5.46
CA THR A 236 -26.31 -1.64 -6.29
C THR A 236 -26.37 -0.38 -5.42
N PHE A 237 -27.34 -0.31 -4.50
CA PHE A 237 -27.44 0.80 -3.54
C PHE A 237 -26.15 0.97 -2.73
N LEU A 238 -25.62 -0.13 -2.19
CA LEU A 238 -24.35 -0.12 -1.46
C LEU A 238 -23.18 0.36 -2.34
N TRP A 239 -23.12 -0.09 -3.59
CA TRP A 239 -22.02 0.25 -4.50
C TRP A 239 -22.00 1.74 -4.85
N GLU A 240 -23.16 2.30 -5.20
CA GLU A 240 -23.29 3.72 -5.53
C GLU A 240 -22.94 4.61 -4.34
N ARG A 241 -23.45 4.28 -3.14
CA ARG A 241 -23.22 5.08 -1.93
C ARG A 241 -21.80 5.01 -1.39
N THR A 242 -21.05 3.98 -1.75
CA THR A 242 -19.67 3.78 -1.28
C THR A 242 -18.60 4.31 -2.25
N ARG A 243 -19.01 5.06 -3.30
CA ARG A 243 -18.12 5.66 -4.30
C ARG A 243 -17.10 4.63 -4.82
N PRO A 244 -17.59 3.65 -5.58
CA PRO A 244 -17.10 2.28 -5.73
C PRO A 244 -15.69 1.96 -5.18
N VAL A 245 -15.56 1.94 -3.85
CA VAL A 245 -14.31 1.60 -3.13
C VAL A 245 -14.56 0.44 -2.18
N LEU A 246 -13.90 -0.70 -2.44
CA LEU A 246 -14.09 -1.95 -1.68
C LEU A 246 -13.80 -1.79 -0.18
N ARG A 247 -12.80 -0.98 0.19
CA ARG A 247 -12.53 -0.68 1.61
C ARG A 247 -13.72 -0.04 2.30
N ARG A 248 -14.42 0.89 1.63
CA ARG A 248 -15.59 1.58 2.17
C ARG A 248 -16.78 0.64 2.24
N VAL A 249 -17.01 -0.17 1.21
CA VAL A 249 -17.99 -1.28 1.25
C VAL A 249 -17.76 -2.15 2.48
N ARG A 250 -16.52 -2.57 2.73
CA ARG A 250 -16.19 -3.39 3.91
C ARG A 250 -16.44 -2.67 5.22
N LYS A 251 -16.08 -1.38 5.34
CA LYS A 251 -16.40 -0.59 6.53
C LYS A 251 -17.92 -0.58 6.80
N VAL A 252 -18.73 -0.29 5.78
CA VAL A 252 -20.20 -0.24 5.86
C VAL A 252 -20.78 -1.59 6.26
N LEU A 253 -20.39 -2.67 5.57
CA LEU A 253 -20.89 -4.02 5.87
C LEU A 253 -20.48 -4.51 7.26
N ASN A 254 -19.26 -4.20 7.71
CA ASN A 254 -18.82 -4.52 9.07
C ASN A 254 -19.69 -3.81 10.12
N LEU A 255 -20.01 -2.53 9.90
CA LEU A 255 -20.85 -1.77 10.81
C LEU A 255 -22.31 -2.26 10.76
N ALA A 256 -22.86 -2.52 9.57
CA ALA A 256 -24.20 -3.08 9.40
C ALA A 256 -24.33 -4.45 10.07
N SER A 257 -23.31 -5.31 9.95
CA SER A 257 -23.23 -6.59 10.66
C SER A 257 -23.31 -6.42 12.17
N ARG A 258 -22.62 -5.41 12.73
CA ARG A 258 -22.69 -5.10 14.17
C ARG A 258 -24.07 -4.59 14.59
N ILE A 259 -24.70 -3.73 13.78
CA ILE A 259 -26.05 -3.22 14.06
C ILE A 259 -27.04 -4.39 14.11
N VAL A 260 -27.03 -5.28 13.12
CA VAL A 260 -27.90 -6.47 13.06
C VAL A 260 -27.71 -7.39 14.25
N LEU A 261 -26.47 -7.55 14.73
CA LEU A 261 -26.19 -8.34 15.93
C LEU A 261 -26.76 -7.71 17.21
N ILE A 262 -26.77 -6.37 17.30
CA ILE A 262 -27.37 -5.63 18.43
C ILE A 262 -28.90 -5.72 18.37
N ASP A 263 -29.47 -5.60 17.18
CA ASP A 263 -30.92 -5.67 16.95
C ASP A 263 -31.47 -7.12 17.00
N GLU A 264 -30.59 -8.11 17.23
CA GLU A 264 -30.89 -9.55 17.25
C GLU A 264 -31.58 -10.07 15.96
N GLU A 265 -31.32 -9.39 14.84
CA GLU A 265 -31.89 -9.74 13.54
C GLU A 265 -31.12 -10.87 12.83
N LYS A 266 -31.79 -11.57 11.91
CA LYS A 266 -31.24 -12.78 11.27
C LYS A 266 -30.25 -12.47 10.14
N SER A 267 -30.39 -11.32 9.48
CA SER A 267 -29.62 -10.96 8.29
C SER A 267 -29.48 -9.44 8.14
N ILE A 268 -28.39 -9.01 7.52
CA ILE A 268 -28.21 -7.62 7.08
C ILE A 268 -29.28 -7.30 6.03
N THR A 269 -29.88 -6.11 6.13
CA THR A 269 -30.90 -5.61 5.22
C THR A 269 -30.51 -4.22 4.76
N GLN A 270 -31.19 -3.67 3.76
CA GLN A 270 -30.93 -2.31 3.28
C GLN A 270 -31.05 -1.26 4.40
N LYS A 271 -31.99 -1.42 5.35
CA LYS A 271 -32.15 -0.52 6.50
C LYS A 271 -30.87 -0.42 7.34
N HIS A 272 -30.24 -1.57 7.61
CA HIS A 272 -28.98 -1.62 8.38
C HIS A 272 -27.81 -0.98 7.62
N ILE A 273 -27.77 -1.16 6.30
CA ILE A 273 -26.78 -0.50 5.43
C ILE A 273 -26.97 1.01 5.44
N GLU A 274 -28.21 1.50 5.34
CA GLU A 274 -28.53 2.93 5.42
C GLU A 274 -28.12 3.54 6.77
N GLU A 275 -28.39 2.85 7.87
CA GLU A 275 -27.95 3.28 9.19
C GLU A 275 -26.42 3.30 9.33
N ALA A 276 -25.74 2.26 8.83
CA ALA A 276 -24.28 2.21 8.82
C ALA A 276 -23.66 3.33 7.97
N LEU A 277 -24.25 3.64 6.80
CA LEU A 277 -23.81 4.73 5.94
C LEU A 277 -23.94 6.08 6.62
N LYS A 278 -25.07 6.34 7.33
CA LYS A 278 -25.26 7.59 8.08
C LYS A 278 -24.19 7.79 9.14
N LYS A 279 -23.84 6.72 9.87
CA LYS A 279 -22.82 6.74 10.93
C LYS A 279 -21.39 6.90 10.40
N ILE A 280 -21.08 6.38 9.21
CA ILE A 280 -19.73 6.52 8.62
C ILE A 280 -19.57 7.90 7.95
N LEU A 281 -20.63 8.45 7.36
CA LEU A 281 -20.57 9.77 6.74
C LEU A 281 -20.34 10.89 7.76
N THR A 282 -20.88 10.77 8.97
CA THR A 282 -20.60 11.74 10.05
C THR A 282 -19.14 11.72 10.51
N ASP A 283 -18.40 10.64 10.28
CA ASP A 283 -16.99 10.53 10.65
C ASP A 283 -16.05 11.00 9.51
N ASP A 284 -16.42 10.76 8.25
CA ASP A 284 -15.59 11.14 7.09
C ASP A 284 -15.61 12.68 6.82
N ASP A 285 -16.67 13.41 7.22
CA ASP A 285 -16.78 14.87 7.04
C ASP A 285 -15.89 15.67 8.03
N GLU A 286 -15.41 15.07 9.13
CA GLU A 286 -14.47 15.72 10.07
C GLU A 286 -13.00 15.59 9.63
N ASP A 287 -12.66 14.57 8.82
CA ASP A 287 -11.28 14.30 8.35
C ASP A 287 -10.94 15.00 7.01
N ASP A 288 -11.95 15.40 6.23
CA ASP A 288 -11.76 16.08 4.93
C ASP A 288 -11.47 17.60 5.10
N ASP A 289 -11.80 18.22 6.24
CA ASP A 289 -11.50 19.64 6.51
C ASP A 289 -10.03 19.90 6.87
N GLU A 290 -9.29 18.92 7.43
CA GLU A 290 -7.85 19.08 7.69
C GLU A 290 -6.97 18.91 6.44
N ASN A 291 -7.49 18.26 5.39
CA ASN A 291 -6.75 18.05 4.13
C ASN A 291 -7.08 19.08 3.04
N ASN A 292 -8.01 20.01 3.29
CA ASN A 292 -8.42 21.04 2.34
C ASN A 292 -7.91 22.46 2.67
N VAL A 293 -7.07 22.60 3.72
CA VAL A 293 -6.33 23.84 4.01
C VAL A 293 -4.86 23.67 3.62
N THR A 294 -4.57 23.49 2.33
CA THR A 294 -3.23 23.81 1.76
C THR A 294 -3.24 24.06 0.24
N GLU A 295 -4.40 24.23 -0.42
CA GLU A 295 -4.44 24.55 -1.86
C GLU A 295 -4.69 26.04 -2.20
N ASP A 296 -4.78 26.94 -1.21
CA ASP A 296 -4.84 28.40 -1.43
C ASP A 296 -3.74 29.16 -0.65
N GLU A 297 -2.47 28.78 -0.84
CA GLU A 297 -1.38 29.75 -0.74
C GLU A 297 -0.66 29.78 -2.08
N GLU A 298 -1.13 30.67 -2.96
CA GLU A 298 -0.33 31.18 -4.07
C GLU A 298 1.06 31.55 -3.52
N GLU A 299 2.07 30.83 -4.01
CA GLU A 299 3.47 31.22 -3.90
C GLU A 299 3.61 32.67 -4.38
N ARG A 300 3.65 33.62 -3.45
CA ARG A 300 4.26 34.92 -3.71
C ARG A 300 5.77 34.68 -3.78
N PRO A 301 6.43 34.84 -4.94
CA PRO A 301 7.88 34.76 -5.01
C PRO A 301 8.44 35.97 -4.25
N GLY A 302 8.99 35.75 -3.06
CA GLY A 302 9.62 36.80 -2.25
C GLY A 302 9.71 36.54 -0.74
N ALA A 303 8.88 35.65 -0.17
CA ALA A 303 8.81 35.47 1.28
C ALA A 303 10.12 34.92 1.90
N HIS A 304 10.86 34.09 1.18
CA HIS A 304 12.14 33.53 1.65
C HIS A 304 13.32 34.51 1.58
N GLU A 305 13.27 35.53 0.70
CA GLU A 305 14.30 36.58 0.64
C GLU A 305 14.13 37.59 1.78
N ASP A 306 12.89 37.96 2.12
CA ASP A 306 12.62 38.92 3.20
C ASP A 306 12.99 38.38 4.59
N GLU A 307 12.77 37.09 4.83
CA GLU A 307 13.17 36.46 6.10
C GLU A 307 14.69 36.29 6.21
N SER A 308 15.38 35.99 5.10
CA SER A 308 16.83 35.94 5.05
C SER A 308 17.45 37.33 5.29
N ASN A 309 16.90 38.37 4.68
CA ASN A 309 17.34 39.76 4.85
C ASN A 309 17.10 40.26 6.27
N ARG A 310 15.94 39.95 6.89
CA ARG A 310 15.66 40.28 8.30
C ARG A 310 16.64 39.61 9.28
N ARG A 311 17.03 38.36 9.01
CA ARG A 311 18.02 37.63 9.83
C ARG A 311 19.44 38.20 9.66
N GLN A 312 19.80 38.67 8.46
CA GLN A 312 21.08 39.33 8.23
C GLN A 312 21.15 40.74 8.85
N ASP A 313 20.06 41.51 8.81
CA ASP A 313 19.98 42.83 9.44
C ASP A 313 19.98 42.78 10.97
N ALA A 314 19.35 41.74 11.56
CA ALA A 314 19.44 41.49 13.00
C ALA A 314 20.88 41.17 13.44
N LYS A 315 21.64 40.40 12.66
CA LYS A 315 23.06 40.11 12.92
C LYS A 315 23.98 41.32 12.71
N ARG A 316 23.62 42.26 11.83
CA ARG A 316 24.35 43.53 11.66
C ARG A 316 24.13 44.50 12.83
N LYS A 317 22.92 44.55 13.38
CA LYS A 317 22.58 45.42 14.53
C LYS A 317 23.10 44.90 15.87
N SER A 318 23.41 43.60 16.00
CA SER A 318 23.87 42.99 17.26
C SER A 318 25.39 42.96 17.46
N ARG A 319 26.20 43.61 16.60
CA ARG A 319 27.67 43.71 16.80
C ARG A 319 28.00 44.96 17.62
N PRO A 320 28.44 44.85 18.89
CA PRO A 320 28.86 45.99 19.68
C PRO A 320 30.14 46.62 19.10
N ASN A 321 30.09 47.93 18.96
CA ASN A 321 31.12 48.80 18.43
C ASN A 321 32.35 48.76 19.35
N ARG A 322 33.40 48.01 18.98
CA ARG A 322 34.67 47.96 19.71
C ARG A 322 35.43 49.27 19.44
N LYS A 323 35.05 50.34 20.14
CA LYS A 323 35.81 51.59 20.18
C LYS A 323 37.23 51.30 20.71
N LYS A 324 38.21 51.67 19.89
CA LYS A 324 39.64 51.72 20.21
C LYS A 324 39.87 52.58 21.46
N ARG A 325 40.57 52.01 22.44
CA ARG A 325 41.36 52.77 23.43
C ARG A 325 42.80 52.76 22.92
N THR A 326 43.27 53.92 22.48
CA THR A 326 44.68 54.33 22.57
C THR A 326 44.97 54.80 23.98
#